data_AF-A0A1Q3KYB4-F1
#
_entry.id   AF-A0A1Q3KYB4-F1
#
_cell.length_a   1.000
_cell.length_b   1.000
_cell.length_c   1.000
_cell.angle_alpha   90.00
_cell.angle_beta   90.00
_cell.angle_gamma   90.00
#
_symmetry.space_group_name_H-M   'P 1'
#
loop_
_entity.id
_entity.type
_entity.pdbx_description
1 polymer ?
#
loop_
_entity_poly.entity_id
_entity_poly.type
_entity_poly.pdbx_seq_one_letter_code
_entity_poly.pdbx_strand_id
1 'polypeptide(L)'
;MLFLGLCFEAYQGGIKKDPPSYSYFFVTSGLAFMALLGFSIICDFYGCVRSTKFLVMSGQNPMIAYVAGDLLIMPIAGLLGLTPLLHYFNADVAFGFLRGVMLTGIAVLVTMFFTRIKWFWRT
;
A
#
# COMPACT_ATOMS: atom_id res chain seq x y z
N MET A 1 13.99 -2.70 -16.65
CA MET A 1 12.51 -2.80 -16.67
C MET A 1 11.86 -1.45 -16.96
N LEU A 2 12.23 -0.39 -16.25
CA LEU A 2 11.66 0.96 -16.43
C LEU A 2 11.75 1.50 -17.87
N PHE A 3 12.95 1.48 -18.48
CA PHE A 3 13.14 1.91 -19.88
C PHE A 3 12.30 1.11 -20.89
N LEU A 4 12.19 -0.21 -20.71
CA LEU A 4 11.34 -1.05 -21.55
C LEU A 4 9.86 -0.67 -21.40
N GLY A 5 9.41 -0.39 -20.17
CA GLY A 5 8.05 0.07 -19.90
C GLY A 5 7.74 1.41 -20.58
N LEU A 6 8.67 2.36 -20.55
CA LEU A 6 8.57 3.65 -21.25
C LEU A 6 8.54 3.48 -22.78
N CYS A 7 9.32 2.56 -23.34
CA CYS A 7 9.26 2.26 -24.78
C CYS A 7 7.90 1.70 -25.21
N PHE A 8 7.28 0.85 -24.39
CA PHE A 8 5.94 0.31 -24.66
C PHE A 8 4.81 1.32 -24.43
N GLU A 9 5.06 2.44 -23.75
CA GLU A 9 4.09 3.48 -23.48
C GLU A 9 3.59 4.14 -24.78
N ALA A 10 4.52 4.45 -25.69
CA ALA A 10 4.23 5.05 -26.99
C ALA A 10 3.35 4.15 -27.88
N TYR A 11 3.40 2.83 -27.67
CA TYR A 11 2.62 1.86 -28.44
C TYR A 11 1.17 1.69 -27.93
N GLN A 12 0.92 1.90 -26.63
CA GLN A 12 -0.39 1.64 -25.99
C GLN A 12 -1.17 2.92 -25.61
N GLY A 13 -0.68 4.09 -26.02
CA GLY A 13 -1.33 5.37 -25.76
C GLY A 13 -1.31 5.74 -24.28
N GLY A 14 -0.19 5.46 -23.60
CA GLY A 14 0.04 5.81 -22.21
C GLY A 14 -0.01 4.64 -21.22
N ILE A 15 0.29 4.96 -19.96
CA ILE A 15 0.25 4.04 -18.82
C ILE A 15 -1.19 3.95 -18.31
N LYS A 16 -1.84 2.80 -18.50
CA LYS A 16 -3.23 2.58 -18.08
C LYS A 16 -3.30 1.38 -17.14
N LYS A 17 -4.03 1.56 -16.04
CA LYS A 17 -4.30 0.50 -15.07
C LYS A 17 -5.44 -0.41 -15.55
N ASP A 18 -6.45 0.16 -16.20
CA ASP A 18 -7.66 -0.55 -16.65
C ASP A 18 -8.10 -0.05 -18.05
N PRO A 19 -8.08 -0.88 -19.12
CA PRO A 19 -7.45 -2.20 -19.16
C PRO A 19 -5.92 -2.11 -18.96
N PRO A 20 -5.28 -3.11 -18.33
CA PRO A 20 -3.88 -3.01 -17.94
C PRO A 20 -2.96 -3.06 -19.17
N SER A 21 -2.08 -2.06 -19.30
CA SER A 21 -1.09 -1.99 -20.37
C SER A 21 0.21 -2.73 -19.99
N TYR A 22 0.95 -3.25 -20.97
CA TYR A 22 2.26 -3.86 -20.72
C TYR A 22 3.24 -2.84 -20.13
N SER A 23 3.15 -1.59 -20.61
CA SER A 23 3.88 -0.46 -20.05
C SER A 23 3.63 -0.31 -18.54
N TYR A 24 2.37 -0.40 -18.08
CA TYR A 24 2.01 -0.32 -16.67
C TYR A 24 2.72 -1.38 -15.82
N PHE A 25 2.77 -2.64 -16.27
CA PHE A 25 3.46 -3.70 -15.52
C PHE A 25 4.98 -3.49 -15.45
N PHE A 26 5.63 -3.11 -16.55
CA PHE A 26 7.08 -2.92 -16.59
C PHE A 26 7.56 -1.66 -15.85
N VAL A 27 6.81 -0.56 -15.94
CA VAL A 27 7.13 0.67 -15.21
C VAL A 27 6.88 0.46 -13.71
N THR A 28 5.74 -0.12 -13.33
CA THR A 28 5.39 -0.34 -11.91
C THR A 28 6.36 -1.32 -11.23
N SER A 29 6.70 -2.43 -11.87
CA SER A 29 7.71 -3.37 -11.34
C SER A 29 9.10 -2.74 -11.28
N GLY A 30 9.51 -1.98 -12.30
CA GLY A 30 10.77 -1.25 -12.32
C GLY A 30 10.92 -0.25 -11.17
N LEU A 31 9.87 0.56 -10.94
CA LEU A 31 9.82 1.50 -9.81
C LEU A 31 9.83 0.76 -8.46
N ALA A 32 9.09 -0.34 -8.33
CA ALA A 32 9.06 -1.14 -7.12
C ALA A 32 10.46 -1.68 -6.76
N PHE A 33 11.21 -2.19 -7.73
CA PHE A 33 12.59 -2.65 -7.51
C PHE A 33 13.53 -1.53 -7.11
N MET A 34 13.44 -0.36 -7.77
CA MET A 34 14.25 0.81 -7.40
C MET A 34 13.93 1.29 -5.98
N ALA A 35 12.65 1.33 -5.60
CA ALA A 35 12.22 1.70 -4.25
C ALA A 35 12.72 0.68 -3.20
N LEU A 36 12.60 -0.62 -3.47
CA LEU A 36 13.11 -1.67 -2.59
C LEU A 36 14.64 -1.59 -2.41
N LEU A 37 15.38 -1.35 -3.49
CA LEU A 37 16.83 -1.14 -3.42
C LEU A 37 17.16 0.11 -2.59
N GLY A 38 16.47 1.22 -2.83
CA GLY A 38 16.63 2.45 -2.06
C GLY A 38 16.37 2.22 -0.57
N PHE A 39 15.26 1.56 -0.22
CA PHE A 39 14.96 1.20 1.17
C PHE A 39 16.00 0.26 1.76
N SER A 40 16.51 -0.73 1.01
CA SER A 40 17.55 -1.63 1.46
C SER A 40 18.84 -0.88 1.82
N ILE A 41 19.28 0.03 0.96
CA ILE A 41 20.49 0.84 1.19
C ILE A 41 20.32 1.76 2.41
N ILE A 42 19.16 2.42 2.52
CA ILE A 42 18.85 3.29 3.66
C ILE A 42 18.82 2.47 4.96
N CYS A 43 18.24 1.27 4.96
CA CYS A 43 18.19 0.40 6.13
C CYS A 43 19.58 -0.05 6.57
N ASP A 44 20.45 -0.35 5.61
CA ASP A 44 21.83 -0.77 5.87
C ASP A 44 22.67 0.38 6.43
N PHE A 45 22.55 1.58 5.86
CA PHE A 45 23.30 2.76 6.29
C PHE A 45 22.88 3.28 7.67
N TYR A 46 21.58 3.33 7.96
CA TYR A 46 21.06 3.85 9.23
C TYR A 46 20.89 2.79 10.33
N GLY A 47 21.21 1.52 10.06
CA GLY A 47 21.02 0.41 11.00
C GLY A 47 19.58 0.27 11.52
N CYS A 48 18.60 0.79 10.78
CA CYS A 48 17.21 0.99 11.22
C CYS A 48 16.35 -0.28 11.10
N VAL A 49 16.91 -1.46 11.43
CA VAL A 49 16.23 -2.76 11.40
C VAL A 49 14.94 -2.81 12.22
N ARG A 50 14.81 -2.00 13.28
CA ARG A 50 13.63 -2.00 14.16
C ARG A 50 12.46 -1.19 13.59
N SER A 51 12.74 -0.12 12.84
CA SER A 51 11.69 0.70 12.21
C SER A 51 11.12 -0.03 10.99
N THR A 52 11.96 -0.55 10.10
CA THR A 52 11.50 -1.26 8.87
C THR A 52 10.76 -2.56 9.16
N LYS A 53 10.85 -3.07 10.39
CA LYS A 53 10.15 -4.29 10.83
C LYS A 53 8.63 -4.19 10.66
N PHE A 54 8.06 -2.98 10.76
CA PHE A 54 6.63 -2.74 10.56
C PHE A 54 6.21 -3.08 9.12
N LEU A 55 7.02 -2.66 8.14
CA LEU A 55 6.83 -2.96 6.72
C LEU A 55 6.96 -4.46 6.44
N VAL A 56 7.97 -5.10 7.02
CA VAL A 56 8.22 -6.54 6.84
C VAL A 56 7.07 -7.38 7.42
N MET A 57 6.56 -7.03 8.61
CA MET A 57 5.46 -7.76 9.24
C MET A 57 4.14 -7.63 8.47
N SER A 58 3.88 -6.47 7.88
CA SER A 58 2.76 -6.28 6.96
C SER A 58 2.93 -7.14 5.70
N GLY A 59 4.15 -7.22 5.16
CA GLY A 59 4.46 -8.00 3.96
C GLY A 59 4.39 -9.52 4.13
N GLN A 60 4.52 -10.04 5.35
CA GLN A 60 4.38 -11.48 5.65
C GLN A 60 2.93 -11.98 5.53
N ASN A 61 1.94 -11.08 5.60
CA ASN A 61 0.51 -11.39 5.57
C ASN A 61 -0.23 -10.47 4.60
N PRO A 62 0.09 -10.52 3.29
CA PRO A 62 -0.44 -9.57 2.32
C PRO A 62 -1.96 -9.66 2.16
N MET A 63 -2.53 -10.87 2.29
CA MET A 63 -3.99 -11.06 2.19
C MET A 63 -4.75 -10.38 3.32
N ILE A 64 -4.25 -10.45 4.56
CA ILE A 64 -4.88 -9.75 5.69
C ILE A 64 -4.75 -8.24 5.50
N ALA A 65 -3.64 -7.75 4.94
CA ALA A 65 -3.46 -6.32 4.66
C ALA A 65 -4.45 -5.81 3.60
N TYR A 66 -4.71 -6.64 2.60
CA TYR A 66 -5.71 -6.34 1.59
C TYR A 66 -7.13 -6.35 2.16
N VAL A 67 -7.48 -7.37 2.95
CA VAL A 67 -8.84 -7.57 3.47
C VAL A 67 -9.15 -6.66 4.67
N ALA A 68 -8.16 -6.29 5.49
CA ALA A 68 -8.38 -5.46 6.67
C ALA A 68 -8.97 -4.08 6.34
N GLY A 69 -8.57 -3.48 5.21
CA GLY A 69 -9.13 -2.21 4.74
C GLY A 69 -10.62 -2.29 4.46
N ASP A 70 -11.01 -3.23 3.61
CA ASP A 70 -12.37 -3.30 3.08
C ASP A 70 -13.33 -4.01 4.04
N LEU A 71 -12.88 -5.11 4.66
CA LEU A 71 -13.73 -6.02 5.44
C LEU A 71 -13.77 -5.70 6.94
N LEU A 72 -12.78 -4.98 7.48
CA LEU A 72 -12.75 -4.59 8.90
C LEU A 72 -12.94 -3.09 9.06
N ILE A 73 -12.11 -2.28 8.41
CA ILE A 73 -12.09 -0.83 8.66
C ILE A 73 -13.35 -0.16 8.13
N MET A 74 -13.80 -0.48 6.91
CA MET A 74 -15.01 0.09 6.31
C MET A 74 -16.29 -0.17 7.13
N PRO A 75 -16.62 -1.42 7.55
CA PRO A 75 -17.82 -1.68 8.33
C PRO A 75 -17.74 -1.15 9.77
N ILE A 76 -16.56 -1.17 10.41
CA ILE A 76 -16.39 -0.57 11.74
C ILE A 76 -16.60 0.95 11.67
N ALA A 77 -16.07 1.61 10.64
CA ALA A 77 -16.31 3.04 10.42
C ALA A 77 -17.78 3.35 10.15
N GLY A 78 -18.50 2.45 9.47
CA GLY A 78 -19.96 2.52 9.29
C GLY A 78 -20.74 2.39 10.59
N LEU A 79 -20.39 1.41 11.44
CA LEU A 79 -21.04 1.18 12.74
C LEU A 79 -20.82 2.33 13.72
N LEU A 80 -19.64 2.95 13.71
CA LEU A 80 -19.34 4.11 14.54
C LEU A 80 -19.94 5.42 14.01
N GLY A 81 -20.54 5.43 12.82
CA GLY A 81 -21.06 6.63 12.18
C GLY A 81 -19.97 7.63 11.77
N LEU A 82 -18.73 7.17 11.54
CA LEU A 82 -17.59 7.99 11.10
C LEU A 82 -17.56 8.20 9.57
N THR A 83 -18.45 7.54 8.83
CA THR A 83 -18.60 7.68 7.37
C THR A 83 -18.81 9.13 6.89
N PRO A 84 -19.67 9.98 7.49
CA PRO A 84 -19.80 11.38 7.10
C PRO A 84 -18.55 12.20 7.42
N LEU A 85 -17.84 11.86 8.51
CA LEU A 85 -16.62 12.54 8.94
C LEU A 85 -15.48 12.27 7.94
N LEU A 86 -15.34 11.04 7.47
CA LEU A 86 -14.43 10.65 6.39
C LEU A 86 -14.74 11.37 5.05
N HIS A 87 -16.01 11.66 4.77
CA HIS A 87 -16.40 12.43 3.60
C HIS A 87 -16.03 13.91 3.73
N TYR A 88 -16.11 14.48 4.93
CA TYR A 88 -15.69 15.86 5.20
C TYR A 88 -14.19 16.05 5.01
N PHE A 89 -13.38 15.06 5.42
CA PHE A 89 -11.93 15.05 5.16
C PHE A 89 -11.58 14.97 3.65
N ASN A 90 -12.54 14.68 2.77
CA ASN A 90 -12.31 14.60 1.33
C ASN A 90 -12.48 15.95 0.60
N ALA A 91 -12.91 17.00 1.30
CA ALA A 91 -13.10 18.32 0.71
C ALA A 91 -11.77 19.00 0.32
N ASP A 92 -10.70 18.66 1.01
CA ASP A 92 -9.38 19.26 0.88
C ASP A 92 -8.31 18.20 0.61
N VAL A 93 -7.37 18.50 -0.29
CA VAL A 93 -6.32 17.55 -0.73
C VAL A 93 -5.44 17.09 0.45
N ALA A 94 -5.06 18.00 1.34
CA ALA A 94 -4.25 17.69 2.52
C ALA A 94 -5.00 16.80 3.52
N PHE A 95 -6.29 17.06 3.71
CA PHE A 95 -7.16 16.28 4.58
C PHE A 95 -7.46 14.89 4.00
N GLY A 96 -7.56 14.78 2.67
CA GLY A 96 -7.67 13.50 1.95
C GLY A 96 -6.41 12.66 2.11
N PHE A 97 -5.22 13.28 2.01
CA PHE A 97 -3.95 12.61 2.31
C PHE A 97 -3.89 12.12 3.76
N LEU A 98 -4.27 12.97 4.73
CA LEU A 98 -4.28 12.61 6.14
C LEU A 98 -5.22 11.42 6.42
N ARG A 99 -6.40 11.40 5.81
CA ARG A 99 -7.33 10.27 5.85
C ARG A 99 -6.66 8.99 5.32
N GLY A 100 -5.96 9.08 4.20
CA GLY A 100 -5.21 7.96 3.63
C GLY A 100 -4.14 7.42 4.59
N VAL A 101 -3.35 8.30 5.20
CA VAL A 101 -2.31 7.93 6.19
C VAL A 101 -2.94 7.28 7.42
N MET A 102 -4.05 7.82 7.93
CA MET A 102 -4.74 7.22 9.08
C MET A 102 -5.31 5.84 8.77
N LEU A 103 -6.01 5.67 7.64
CA LEU A 103 -6.61 4.39 7.26
C LEU A 103 -5.54 3.32 6.98
N THR A 104 -4.48 3.69 6.26
CA THR A 104 -3.36 2.77 5.99
C THR A 104 -2.60 2.42 7.27
N GLY A 105 -2.39 3.39 8.17
CA GLY A 105 -1.79 3.16 9.48
C GLY A 105 -2.61 2.18 10.33
N ILE A 106 -3.93 2.35 10.41
CA ILE A 106 -4.83 1.43 11.12
C ILE A 106 -4.78 0.03 10.49
N ALA A 107 -4.84 -0.07 9.16
CA ALA A 107 -4.76 -1.35 8.46
C ALA A 107 -3.45 -2.09 8.78
N VAL A 108 -2.33 -1.36 8.76
CA VAL A 108 -1.00 -1.89 9.07
C VAL A 108 -0.87 -2.32 10.54
N LEU A 109 -1.51 -1.61 11.47
CA LEU A 109 -1.54 -2.03 12.87
C LEU A 109 -2.36 -3.31 13.07
N VAL A 110 -3.52 -3.39 12.43
CA VAL A 110 -4.39 -4.58 12.47
C VAL A 110 -3.65 -5.78 11.89
N THR A 111 -2.96 -5.62 10.76
CA THR A 111 -2.20 -6.71 10.14
C THR A 111 -1.04 -7.15 11.01
N MET A 112 -0.31 -6.22 11.63
CA MET A 112 0.74 -6.55 12.59
C MET A 112 0.20 -7.33 13.78
N PHE A 113 -0.97 -6.98 14.30
CA PHE A 113 -1.62 -7.71 15.38
C PHE A 113 -1.89 -9.16 14.98
N PHE A 114 -2.51 -9.39 13.82
CA PHE A 114 -2.76 -10.74 13.32
C PHE A 114 -1.48 -11.53 12.99
N THR A 115 -0.45 -10.87 12.44
CA THR A 115 0.86 -11.49 12.18
C THR A 115 1.57 -11.91 13.48
N ARG A 116 1.46 -11.13 14.56
CA ARG A 116 2.04 -11.48 15.87
C ARG A 116 1.35 -12.68 16.51
N ILE A 117 0.06 -12.86 16.24
CA ILE A 117 -0.74 -14.02 16.67
C ILE A 117 -0.47 -15.26 15.78
N LYS A 118 0.37 -15.12 14.73
CA LYS A 118 0.66 -16.15 13.73
C LYS A 118 -0.60 -16.66 13.02
N TRP A 119 -1.63 -15.82 12.92
CA TRP A 119 -2.82 -16.17 12.17
C TRP A 119 -2.62 -15.72 10.72
N PHE A 120 -2.40 -16.69 9.84
CA PHE A 120 -2.18 -16.46 8.42
C PHE A 120 -3.46 -16.81 7.65
N TRP A 121 -3.99 -15.85 6.91
CA TRP A 121 -5.07 -16.12 5.97
C TRP A 121 -4.44 -16.68 4.68
N ARG A 122 -4.59 -17.99 4.44
CA ARG A 122 -4.26 -18.59 3.14
C ARG A 122 -5.46 -18.47 2.21
N THR A 123 -5.22 -17.99 1.00
CA THR A 123 -6.12 -18.15 -0.15
C THR A 123 -6.14 -19.58 -0.61
#